data_AF-A0A521TH91-F1
#
_entry.id   AF-A0A521TH91-F1
#
_cell.length_a   1.000
_cell.length_b   1.000
_cell.length_c   1.000
_cell.angle_alpha   90.00
_cell.angle_beta   90.00
_cell.angle_gamma   90.00
#
_symmetry.space_group_name_H-M   'P 1'
#
loop_
_entity.id
_entity.type
_entity.pdbx_description
1 polymer ?
#
loop_
_entity_poly.entity_id
_entity_poly.type
_entity_poly.pdbx_seq_one_letter_code
_entity_poly.pdbx_strand_id
1 'polypeptide(L)'
;MILRHILAIAVLPFTVTVLVPVWIYRAYDVHATLPASMRGWAALVAGAAALIAGLVLFVASLRQFATEGGGTLAPWDPPKKFVATGPYRYVRNPMISGVLLILLAEGLVLRSVPHLSWCAAFFVLNSIMIPLWEEPALGIRFGASYEEYCRNVRRFVPRMTPWTIARPRVIAVIPAAGKSTRFGSDKRRALVDGVPMLDRVVNLMKAAGVEDVEVVESNPGVDRGMFSTIQIGLAGVDPTHMVLIHPVDMPFTSPETVRLVMAECYRTRRAVCPRVGGKRGHPLALPVALIPKLLEVDPTTPLNDALAQVGAVRIELEVEDPGAIRDVDVPADLLNK
;
A
#
# COMPACT_ATOMS: atom_id res chain seq x y z
N MET A 1 -2.10 -2.04 -25.29
CA MET A 1 -1.38 -2.50 -24.06
C MET A 1 -0.40 -3.65 -24.31
N ILE A 2 -0.82 -4.73 -24.99
CA ILE A 2 0.02 -5.93 -25.21
C ILE A 2 1.29 -5.64 -26.03
N LEU A 3 1.18 -4.89 -27.13
CA LEU A 3 2.31 -4.55 -28.00
C LEU A 3 3.45 -3.81 -27.27
N ARG A 4 3.13 -2.93 -26.31
CA ARG A 4 4.13 -2.17 -25.51
C ARG A 4 4.94 -3.09 -24.61
N HIS A 5 4.29 -4.10 -24.01
CA HIS A 5 4.96 -5.10 -23.17
C HIS A 5 5.83 -6.04 -24.00
N ILE A 6 5.33 -6.49 -25.16
CA ILE A 6 6.11 -7.34 -26.08
C ILE A 6 7.38 -6.62 -26.53
N LEU A 7 7.27 -5.35 -26.93
CA LEU A 7 8.42 -4.56 -27.36
C LEU A 7 9.45 -4.37 -26.23
N ALA A 8 8.98 -4.06 -25.01
CA ALA A 8 9.86 -3.91 -23.85
C ALA A 8 10.60 -5.23 -23.52
N ILE A 9 9.90 -6.36 -23.58
CA ILE A 9 10.48 -7.69 -23.35
C ILE A 9 11.49 -8.05 -24.45
N ALA A 10 11.15 -7.80 -25.71
CA ALA A 10 12.01 -8.08 -26.85
C ALA A 10 13.31 -7.26 -26.82
N VAL A 11 13.26 -6.01 -26.37
CA VAL A 11 14.43 -5.13 -26.34
C VAL A 11 15.32 -5.39 -25.13
N LEU A 12 14.75 -5.61 -23.94
CA LEU A 12 15.52 -5.66 -22.69
C LEU A 12 15.88 -7.10 -22.28
N PRO A 13 14.98 -7.88 -21.65
CA PRO A 13 15.33 -9.21 -21.16
C PRO A 13 15.72 -10.17 -22.28
N PHE A 14 15.04 -10.15 -23.45
CA PHE A 14 15.38 -11.05 -24.55
C PHE A 14 16.80 -10.78 -25.11
N THR A 15 17.21 -9.52 -25.20
CA THR A 15 18.58 -9.19 -25.61
C THR A 15 19.60 -9.75 -24.61
N VAL A 16 19.35 -9.56 -23.31
CA VAL A 16 20.26 -9.97 -22.24
C VAL A 16 20.34 -11.48 -22.08
N THR A 17 19.22 -12.20 -22.18
CA THR A 17 19.13 -13.64 -21.93
C THR A 17 19.14 -14.50 -23.18
N VAL A 18 19.14 -13.92 -24.39
CA VAL A 18 19.17 -14.71 -25.64
C VAL A 18 20.19 -14.17 -26.62
N LEU A 19 20.07 -12.91 -27.05
CA LEU A 19 20.93 -12.40 -28.11
C LEU A 19 22.40 -12.34 -27.69
N VAL A 20 22.69 -11.80 -26.50
CA VAL A 20 24.06 -11.73 -25.98
C VAL A 20 24.64 -13.13 -25.71
N PRO A 21 23.94 -14.06 -25.02
CA PRO A 21 24.40 -15.45 -24.88
C PRO A 21 24.65 -16.15 -26.21
N VAL A 22 23.75 -16.02 -27.20
CA VAL A 22 23.95 -16.61 -28.54
C VAL A 22 25.18 -16.01 -29.23
N TRP A 23 25.41 -14.71 -29.08
CA TRP A 23 26.62 -14.08 -29.57
C TRP A 23 27.87 -14.62 -28.87
N ILE A 24 27.86 -14.74 -27.54
CA ILE A 24 28.97 -15.34 -26.76
C ILE A 24 29.24 -16.77 -27.20
N TYR A 25 28.18 -17.59 -27.35
CA TYR A 25 28.26 -18.96 -27.81
C TYR A 25 29.02 -19.06 -29.14
N ARG A 26 28.71 -18.19 -30.11
CA ARG A 26 29.38 -18.15 -31.42
C ARG A 26 30.77 -17.55 -31.37
N ALA A 27 30.96 -16.46 -30.64
CA ALA A 27 32.22 -15.71 -30.60
C ALA A 27 33.34 -16.48 -29.87
N TYR A 28 32.98 -17.30 -28.88
CA TYR A 28 33.91 -18.10 -28.09
C TYR A 28 33.90 -19.60 -28.46
N ASP A 29 33.25 -19.97 -29.58
CA ASP A 29 33.12 -21.33 -30.08
C ASP A 29 32.73 -22.34 -28.97
N VAL A 30 31.70 -21.99 -28.20
CA VAL A 30 31.20 -22.82 -27.11
C VAL A 30 30.40 -23.98 -27.70
N HIS A 31 30.66 -25.20 -27.23
CA HIS A 31 29.95 -26.40 -27.70
C HIS A 31 29.15 -27.04 -26.57
N ALA A 32 27.86 -27.24 -26.80
CA ALA A 32 27.01 -28.00 -25.89
C ALA A 32 27.33 -29.50 -26.00
N THR A 33 28.04 -30.03 -25.00
CA THR A 33 28.40 -31.47 -24.92
C THR A 33 27.72 -32.13 -23.74
N LEU A 34 27.29 -33.38 -23.92
CA LEU A 34 26.76 -34.19 -22.81
C LEU A 34 27.85 -34.37 -21.73
N PRO A 35 27.50 -34.27 -20.45
CA PRO A 35 28.49 -34.45 -19.39
C PRO A 35 29.04 -35.88 -19.34
N ALA A 36 30.37 -36.01 -19.38
CA ALA A 36 31.06 -37.28 -19.17
C ALA A 36 31.40 -37.57 -17.69
N SER A 37 31.18 -36.60 -16.78
CA SER A 37 31.57 -36.68 -15.38
C SER A 37 30.42 -36.36 -14.44
N MET A 38 30.47 -36.90 -13.21
CA MET A 38 29.49 -36.62 -12.15
C MET A 38 29.37 -35.11 -11.86
N ARG A 39 30.50 -34.38 -11.83
CA ARG A 39 30.51 -32.93 -11.66
C ARG A 39 29.77 -32.21 -12.80
N GLY A 40 29.92 -32.68 -14.03
CA GLY A 40 29.21 -32.10 -15.17
C GLY A 40 27.71 -32.38 -15.14
N TRP A 41 27.30 -33.58 -14.72
CA TRP A 41 25.88 -33.88 -14.48
C TRP A 41 25.30 -33.04 -13.35
N ALA A 42 26.03 -32.85 -12.25
CA ALA A 42 25.61 -31.98 -11.16
C ALA A 42 25.44 -30.52 -11.63
N ALA A 43 26.37 -30.00 -12.44
CA ALA A 43 26.25 -28.68 -13.04
C ALA A 43 25.04 -28.55 -13.97
N LEU A 44 24.76 -29.57 -14.80
CA LEU A 44 23.60 -29.60 -15.68
C LEU A 44 22.27 -29.57 -14.89
N VAL A 45 22.16 -30.39 -13.84
CA VAL A 45 20.97 -30.44 -12.97
C VAL A 45 20.79 -29.12 -12.22
N ALA A 46 21.86 -28.57 -11.64
CA ALA A 46 21.82 -27.27 -10.97
C ALA A 46 21.43 -26.15 -11.93
N GLY A 47 21.96 -26.17 -13.16
CA GLY A 47 21.61 -25.22 -14.21
C GLY A 47 20.15 -25.33 -14.62
N ALA A 48 19.63 -26.54 -14.86
CA ALA A 48 18.22 -26.75 -15.18
C ALA A 48 17.29 -26.26 -14.06
N ALA A 49 17.63 -26.55 -12.80
CA ALA A 49 16.87 -26.05 -11.64
C ALA A 49 16.90 -24.52 -11.55
N ALA A 50 18.06 -23.89 -11.76
CA ALA A 50 18.20 -22.44 -11.79
C ALA A 50 17.39 -21.81 -12.94
N LEU A 51 17.36 -22.43 -14.12
CA LEU A 51 16.58 -21.96 -15.27
C LEU A 51 15.08 -21.95 -14.94
N ILE A 52 14.57 -23.05 -14.38
CA ILE A 52 13.16 -23.16 -14.00
C ILE A 52 12.82 -22.11 -12.94
N ALA A 53 13.62 -21.99 -11.88
CA ALA A 53 13.40 -21.01 -10.83
C ALA A 53 13.46 -19.57 -11.38
N GLY A 54 14.42 -19.28 -12.26
CA GLY A 54 14.59 -17.99 -12.91
C GLY A 54 13.41 -17.61 -13.78
N LEU A 55 12.92 -18.53 -14.62
CA LEU A 55 11.74 -18.32 -15.46
C LEU A 55 10.48 -18.11 -14.63
N VAL A 56 10.26 -18.92 -13.59
CA VAL A 56 9.11 -18.78 -12.68
C VAL A 56 9.13 -17.41 -12.01
N LEU A 57 10.27 -16.99 -11.45
CA LEU A 57 10.40 -15.71 -10.79
C LEU A 57 10.21 -14.54 -11.77
N PHE A 58 10.83 -14.61 -12.95
CA PHE A 58 10.71 -13.60 -13.99
C PHE A 58 9.27 -13.43 -14.48
N VAL A 59 8.58 -14.54 -14.81
CA VAL A 59 7.18 -14.51 -15.25
C VAL A 59 6.25 -14.03 -14.14
N ALA A 60 6.48 -14.44 -12.88
CA ALA A 60 5.70 -13.97 -11.75
C ALA A 60 5.88 -12.45 -11.55
N SER A 61 7.11 -11.93 -11.63
CA SER A 61 7.39 -10.49 -11.56
C SER A 61 6.74 -9.72 -12.70
N LEU A 62 6.82 -10.23 -13.94
CA LEU A 62 6.18 -9.61 -15.11
C LEU A 62 4.67 -9.52 -14.97
N ARG A 63 4.02 -10.62 -14.56
CA ARG A 63 2.57 -10.66 -14.36
C ARG A 63 2.14 -9.60 -13.35
N GLN A 64 2.83 -9.53 -12.21
CA GLN A 64 2.56 -8.54 -11.17
C GLN A 64 2.67 -7.10 -11.69
N PHE A 65 3.72 -6.84 -12.47
CA PHE A 65 3.97 -5.52 -13.06
C PHE A 65 2.87 -5.12 -14.05
N ALA A 66 2.43 -6.07 -14.88
CA ALA A 66 1.40 -5.85 -15.89
C ALA A 66 0.00 -5.66 -15.26
N THR A 67 -0.30 -6.35 -14.16
CA THR A 67 -1.62 -6.27 -13.50
C THR A 67 -1.74 -5.10 -12.53
N GLU A 68 -0.68 -4.77 -11.78
CA GLU A 68 -0.75 -3.81 -10.68
C GLU A 68 0.04 -2.51 -10.94
N GLY A 69 1.08 -2.54 -11.77
CA GLY A 69 1.99 -1.41 -11.97
C GLY A 69 1.46 -0.29 -12.87
N GLY A 70 0.54 -0.59 -13.79
CA GLY A 70 -0.05 0.41 -14.71
C GLY A 70 0.94 1.03 -15.72
N GLY A 71 2.03 0.31 -16.02
CA GLY A 71 3.11 0.65 -16.96
C GLY A 71 3.86 -0.61 -17.40
N THR A 72 4.96 -0.49 -18.15
CA THR A 72 5.83 -1.61 -18.55
C THR A 72 7.19 -1.57 -17.84
N LEU A 73 7.94 -2.67 -17.94
CA LEU A 73 9.33 -2.75 -17.48
C LEU A 73 10.30 -1.80 -18.19
N ALA A 74 9.88 -1.11 -19.25
CA ALA A 74 10.73 -0.21 -19.98
C ALA A 74 10.89 1.15 -19.25
N PRO A 75 12.10 1.74 -19.20
CA PRO A 75 12.34 3.04 -18.59
C PRO A 75 11.46 4.18 -19.14
N TRP A 76 11.03 4.08 -20.40
CA TRP A 76 10.17 5.05 -21.08
C TRP A 76 8.66 4.87 -20.83
N ASP A 77 8.24 3.82 -20.12
CA ASP A 77 6.86 3.64 -19.69
C ASP A 77 6.79 3.04 -18.26
N PRO A 78 7.38 3.71 -17.25
CA PRO A 78 7.59 3.14 -15.92
C PRO A 78 6.30 3.04 -15.08
N PRO A 79 6.22 2.14 -14.08
CA PRO A 79 5.03 1.93 -13.24
C PRO A 79 4.49 3.19 -12.62
N LYS A 80 3.17 3.38 -12.69
CA LYS A 80 2.48 4.52 -12.08
C LYS A 80 2.05 4.23 -10.65
N LYS A 81 1.90 2.96 -10.29
CA LYS A 81 1.51 2.51 -8.95
C LYS A 81 2.67 1.78 -8.28
N PHE A 82 2.81 1.98 -6.97
CA PHE A 82 3.77 1.25 -6.16
C PHE A 82 3.31 -0.20 -5.99
N VAL A 83 4.19 -1.16 -6.29
CA VAL A 83 3.90 -2.60 -6.25
C VAL A 83 4.85 -3.27 -5.27
N ALA A 84 4.35 -3.69 -4.11
CA ALA A 84 5.10 -4.45 -3.09
C ALA A 84 4.36 -5.73 -2.69
N THR A 85 3.92 -6.46 -3.71
CA THR A 85 3.06 -7.64 -3.63
C THR A 85 3.76 -8.82 -4.31
N GLY A 86 3.32 -10.05 -4.01
CA GLY A 86 3.95 -11.27 -4.53
C GLY A 86 5.46 -11.34 -4.23
N PRO A 87 6.33 -11.60 -5.24
CA PRO A 87 7.77 -11.78 -5.03
C PRO A 87 8.49 -10.52 -4.53
N TYR A 88 7.93 -9.33 -4.78
CA TYR A 88 8.47 -8.06 -4.30
C TYR A 88 8.43 -7.94 -2.77
N ARG A 89 7.66 -8.78 -2.07
CA ARG A 89 7.64 -8.85 -0.60
C ARG A 89 8.89 -9.51 -0.02
N TYR A 90 9.62 -10.27 -0.81
CA TYR A 90 10.80 -11.03 -0.37
C TYR A 90 12.10 -10.34 -0.78
N VAL A 91 12.16 -9.75 -1.97
CA VAL A 91 13.35 -9.05 -2.49
C VAL A 91 12.90 -7.86 -3.34
N ARG A 92 13.66 -6.76 -3.34
CA ARG A 92 13.25 -5.55 -4.08
C ARG A 92 13.30 -5.72 -5.59
N ASN A 93 14.25 -6.51 -6.08
CA ASN A 93 14.50 -6.71 -7.51
C ASN A 93 14.33 -8.19 -7.91
N PRO A 94 13.12 -8.78 -7.78
CA PRO A 94 12.89 -10.19 -8.08
C PRO A 94 13.05 -10.49 -9.57
N MET A 95 12.71 -9.54 -10.45
CA MET A 95 12.89 -9.68 -11.89
C MET A 95 14.38 -9.81 -12.26
N ILE A 96 15.24 -8.94 -11.71
CA ILE A 96 16.70 -9.02 -11.88
C ILE A 96 17.24 -10.34 -11.33
N SER A 97 16.71 -10.80 -10.19
CA SER A 97 17.06 -12.10 -9.61
C SER A 97 16.68 -13.25 -10.55
N GLY A 98 15.52 -13.17 -11.22
CA GLY A 98 15.10 -14.13 -12.23
C GLY A 98 16.03 -14.17 -13.44
N VAL A 99 16.42 -13.00 -13.97
CA VAL A 99 17.38 -12.89 -15.08
C VAL A 99 18.75 -13.45 -14.68
N LEU A 100 19.24 -13.15 -13.48
CA LEU A 100 20.51 -13.71 -12.97
C LEU A 100 20.50 -15.23 -12.89
N LEU A 101 19.38 -15.82 -12.45
CA LEU A 101 19.24 -17.28 -12.40
C LEU A 101 19.23 -17.91 -13.80
N ILE A 102 18.64 -17.24 -14.79
CA ILE A 102 18.68 -17.68 -16.20
C ILE A 102 20.10 -17.64 -16.75
N LEU A 103 20.83 -16.53 -16.54
CA LEU A 103 22.22 -16.39 -17.02
C LEU A 103 23.18 -17.37 -16.31
N LEU A 104 22.99 -17.57 -15.01
CA LEU A 104 23.74 -18.57 -14.25
C LEU A 104 23.46 -19.98 -14.79
N ALA A 105 22.19 -20.30 -15.10
CA ALA A 105 21.81 -21.57 -15.67
C ALA A 105 22.51 -21.83 -17.00
N GLU A 106 22.54 -20.85 -17.91
CA GLU A 106 23.25 -20.95 -19.17
C GLU A 106 24.75 -21.25 -18.97
N GLY A 107 25.40 -20.51 -18.06
CA GLY A 107 26.81 -20.74 -17.73
C GLY A 107 27.08 -22.14 -17.15
N LEU A 108 26.18 -22.66 -16.32
CA LEU A 108 26.30 -24.00 -15.73
C LEU A 108 26.01 -25.12 -16.72
N VAL A 109 24.95 -25.00 -17.53
CA VAL A 109 24.56 -25.99 -18.55
C VAL A 109 25.63 -26.08 -19.64
N LEU A 110 26.10 -24.95 -20.13
CA LEU A 110 27.15 -24.88 -21.14
C LEU A 110 28.55 -25.07 -20.56
N ARG A 111 28.70 -25.09 -19.22
CA ARG A 111 29.99 -25.15 -18.50
C ARG A 111 30.97 -24.10 -19.05
N SER A 112 30.48 -22.89 -19.29
CA SER A 112 31.15 -21.86 -20.08
C SER A 112 31.54 -20.66 -19.23
N VAL A 113 32.85 -20.40 -19.12
CA VAL A 113 33.39 -19.23 -18.40
C VAL A 113 32.89 -17.91 -19.00
N PRO A 114 32.88 -17.69 -20.33
CA PRO A 114 32.33 -16.47 -20.93
C PRO A 114 30.87 -16.16 -20.54
N HIS A 115 30.01 -17.19 -20.44
CA HIS A 115 28.61 -17.00 -20.00
C HIS A 115 28.52 -16.65 -18.52
N LEU A 116 29.36 -17.28 -17.67
CA LEU A 116 29.45 -16.92 -16.25
C LEU A 116 30.01 -15.50 -16.06
N SER A 117 30.96 -15.07 -16.88
CA SER A 117 31.48 -13.69 -16.90
C SER A 117 30.38 -12.70 -17.28
N TRP A 118 29.52 -13.03 -18.25
CA TRP A 118 28.36 -12.21 -18.59
C TRP A 118 27.36 -12.11 -17.44
N CYS A 119 27.04 -13.23 -16.78
CA CYS A 119 26.21 -13.24 -15.58
C CYS A 119 26.78 -12.33 -14.49
N ALA A 120 28.09 -12.39 -14.23
CA ALA A 120 28.76 -11.55 -13.25
C ALA A 120 28.75 -10.07 -13.64
N ALA A 121 29.02 -9.75 -14.92
CA ALA A 121 28.97 -8.39 -15.44
C ALA A 121 27.56 -7.78 -15.30
N PHE A 122 26.52 -8.56 -15.64
CA PHE A 122 25.13 -8.16 -15.45
C PHE A 122 24.80 -7.89 -13.98
N PHE A 123 25.25 -8.75 -13.05
CA PHE A 123 25.07 -8.52 -11.61
C PHE A 123 25.74 -7.24 -11.13
N VAL A 124 27.00 -7.02 -11.52
CA VAL A 124 27.78 -5.83 -11.14
C VAL A 124 27.12 -4.57 -11.67
N LEU A 125 26.73 -4.56 -12.95
CA LEU A 125 26.06 -3.42 -13.57
C LEU A 125 24.77 -3.05 -12.82
N ASN A 126 23.91 -4.03 -12.53
CA ASN A 126 22.67 -3.78 -11.80
C ASN A 126 22.92 -3.38 -10.34
N SER A 127 23.95 -3.94 -9.69
CA SER A 127 24.35 -3.58 -8.33
C SER A 127 24.82 -2.12 -8.21
N ILE A 128 25.25 -1.52 -9.32
CA ILE A 128 25.67 -0.11 -9.42
C ILE A 128 24.52 0.78 -9.90
N MET A 129 23.77 0.36 -10.92
CA MET A 129 22.69 1.16 -11.53
C MET A 129 21.47 1.32 -10.63
N ILE A 130 21.06 0.24 -9.95
CA ILE A 130 19.87 0.27 -9.10
C ILE A 130 20.02 1.31 -7.98
N PRO A 131 21.11 1.33 -7.18
CA PRO A 131 21.24 2.27 -6.07
C PRO A 131 21.50 3.71 -6.52
N LEU A 132 22.19 3.91 -7.66
CA LEU A 132 22.59 5.24 -8.11
C LEU A 132 21.49 5.95 -8.91
N TRP A 133 20.62 5.21 -9.59
CA TRP A 133 19.65 5.80 -10.51
C TRP A 133 18.22 5.36 -10.23
N GLU A 134 17.98 4.06 -10.13
CA GLU A 134 16.61 3.53 -9.99
C GLU A 134 16.01 3.86 -8.61
N GLU A 135 16.71 3.56 -7.53
CA GLU A 135 16.20 3.79 -6.16
C GLU A 135 15.95 5.27 -5.86
N PRO A 136 16.84 6.22 -6.21
CA PRO A 136 16.56 7.65 -6.06
C PRO A 136 15.36 8.10 -6.89
N ALA A 137 15.24 7.65 -8.14
CA ALA A 137 14.10 7.99 -8.99
C ALA A 137 12.77 7.45 -8.41
N LEU A 138 12.77 6.22 -7.89
CA LEU A 138 11.63 5.63 -7.20
C LEU A 138 11.31 6.33 -5.87
N GLY A 139 12.33 6.78 -5.14
CA GLY A 139 12.18 7.57 -3.91
C GLY A 139 11.50 8.91 -4.16
N ILE A 140 11.91 9.65 -5.20
CA ILE A 140 11.25 10.90 -5.61
C ILE A 140 9.79 10.64 -6.01
N ARG A 141 9.52 9.52 -6.69
CA ARG A 141 8.19 9.21 -7.23
C ARG A 141 7.19 8.73 -6.19
N PHE A 142 7.63 7.91 -5.23
CA PHE A 142 6.76 7.19 -4.29
C PHE A 142 6.94 7.62 -2.82
N GLY A 143 7.97 8.43 -2.52
CA GLY A 143 8.20 9.04 -1.22
C GLY A 143 8.32 8.04 -0.06
N ALA A 144 7.76 8.41 1.09
CA ALA A 144 7.87 7.67 2.34
C ALA A 144 7.43 6.19 2.26
N SER A 145 6.46 5.87 1.39
CA SER A 145 6.01 4.49 1.17
C SER A 145 7.12 3.60 0.60
N TYR A 146 7.92 4.15 -0.30
CA TYR A 146 9.07 3.46 -0.89
C TYR A 146 10.25 3.40 0.07
N GLU A 147 10.47 4.44 0.88
CA GLU A 147 11.51 4.44 1.91
C GLU A 147 11.25 3.39 2.99
N GLU A 148 10.00 3.24 3.43
CA GLU A 148 9.58 2.19 4.35
C GLU A 148 9.80 0.80 3.75
N TYR A 149 9.43 0.62 2.48
CA TYR A 149 9.72 -0.60 1.76
C TYR A 149 11.23 -0.90 1.67
N CYS A 150 12.07 0.09 1.35
CA CYS A 150 13.52 -0.08 1.25
C CYS A 150 14.19 -0.44 2.58
N ARG A 151 13.66 0.08 3.69
CA ARG A 151 14.10 -0.28 5.05
C ARG A 151 13.80 -1.73 5.41
N ASN A 152 12.69 -2.27 4.90
CA ASN A 152 12.23 -3.59 5.26
C ASN A 152 12.65 -4.67 4.25
N VAL A 153 12.69 -4.39 2.96
CA VAL A 153 12.97 -5.38 1.91
C VAL A 153 14.37 -5.17 1.35
N ARG A 154 15.17 -6.23 1.34
CA ARG A 154 16.57 -6.18 0.88
C ARG A 154 16.64 -6.13 -0.64
N ARG A 155 17.70 -5.52 -1.16
CA ARG A 155 17.86 -5.24 -2.60
C ARG A 155 17.96 -6.49 -3.46
N PHE A 156 18.81 -7.43 -3.04
CA PHE A 156 19.16 -8.65 -3.81
C PHE A 156 19.03 -9.95 -3.03
N VAL A 157 19.06 -9.89 -1.70
CA VAL A 157 18.98 -11.09 -0.85
C VAL A 157 17.52 -11.29 -0.42
N PRO A 158 16.86 -12.39 -0.81
CA PRO A 158 15.49 -12.65 -0.41
C PRO A 158 15.34 -12.77 1.11
N ARG A 159 14.25 -12.24 1.64
CA ARG A 159 13.77 -12.54 2.99
C ARG A 159 13.24 -13.97 3.03
N MET A 160 13.28 -14.61 4.19
CA MET A 160 12.63 -15.92 4.39
C MET A 160 11.12 -15.77 4.57
N THR A 161 10.68 -14.65 5.15
CA THR A 161 9.27 -14.32 5.35
C THR A 161 8.86 -13.10 4.53
N PRO A 162 7.67 -13.11 3.93
CA PRO A 162 7.22 -12.01 3.10
C PRO A 162 7.05 -10.76 3.96
N TRP A 163 7.58 -9.64 3.52
CA TRP A 163 7.22 -8.36 4.11
C TRP A 163 5.74 -8.09 3.85
N THR A 164 4.94 -8.15 4.91
CA THR A 164 3.64 -7.48 4.93
C THR A 164 3.90 -6.01 5.14
N ILE A 165 3.30 -5.15 4.31
CA ILE A 165 2.96 -3.80 4.78
C ILE A 165 2.21 -4.03 6.08
N ALA A 166 2.74 -3.55 7.21
CA ALA A 166 1.95 -3.52 8.42
C ALA A 166 0.70 -2.76 8.03
N ARG A 167 -0.48 -3.42 8.04
CA ARG A 167 -1.73 -2.67 7.92
C ARG A 167 -1.58 -1.53 8.91
N PRO A 168 -1.70 -0.26 8.49
CA PRO A 168 -1.65 0.81 9.47
C PRO A 168 -2.64 0.40 10.54
N ARG A 169 -2.18 0.20 11.78
CA ARG A 169 -3.13 -0.13 12.83
C ARG A 169 -4.06 1.07 12.89
N VAL A 170 -5.32 0.83 12.60
CA VAL A 170 -6.31 1.90 12.51
C VAL A 170 -7.16 1.81 13.75
N ILE A 171 -7.29 2.92 14.44
CA ILE A 171 -8.26 3.09 15.50
C ILE A 171 -9.35 4.04 15.03
N ALA A 172 -10.61 3.61 15.17
CA ALA A 172 -11.75 4.48 14.95
C ALA A 172 -12.14 5.13 16.28
N VAL A 173 -12.09 6.46 16.33
CA VAL A 173 -12.64 7.27 17.41
C VAL A 173 -14.06 7.68 17.03
N ILE A 174 -15.04 7.18 17.79
CA ILE A 174 -16.46 7.47 17.63
C ILE A 174 -16.87 8.46 18.73
N PRO A 175 -16.97 9.78 18.44
CA PRO A 175 -17.51 10.73 19.40
C PRO A 175 -19.00 10.47 19.60
N ALA A 176 -19.39 10.07 20.81
CA ALA A 176 -20.75 9.69 21.17
C ALA A 176 -21.28 10.40 22.43
N ALA A 177 -20.52 11.33 23.01
CA ALA A 177 -20.87 12.04 24.25
C ALA A 177 -21.85 13.22 24.08
N GLY A 178 -22.48 13.37 22.91
CA GLY A 178 -23.39 14.48 22.62
C GLY A 178 -24.70 14.41 23.43
N LYS A 179 -25.20 15.57 23.89
CA LYS A 179 -26.42 15.67 24.73
C LYS A 179 -27.72 15.18 24.06
N SER A 180 -27.73 14.98 22.74
CA SER A 180 -28.89 14.49 21.97
C SER A 180 -30.19 15.29 22.19
N THR A 181 -30.07 16.59 22.51
CA THR A 181 -31.20 17.45 22.89
C THR A 181 -32.27 17.57 21.81
N ARG A 182 -31.86 17.68 20.54
CA ARG A 182 -32.75 17.73 19.37
C ARG A 182 -33.43 16.38 19.08
N PHE A 183 -32.81 15.28 19.50
CA PHE A 183 -33.32 13.93 19.30
C PHE A 183 -34.36 13.53 20.35
N GLY A 184 -34.31 14.14 21.55
CA GLY A 184 -35.27 13.92 22.64
C GLY A 184 -35.04 12.63 23.45
N SER A 185 -34.08 11.79 23.05
CA SER A 185 -33.66 10.58 23.75
C SER A 185 -32.19 10.27 23.43
N ASP A 186 -31.62 9.22 24.04
CA ASP A 186 -30.27 8.78 23.72
C ASP A 186 -30.18 8.22 22.28
N LYS A 187 -29.69 9.04 21.35
CA LYS A 187 -29.62 8.68 19.92
C LYS A 187 -28.73 7.47 19.64
N ARG A 188 -27.77 7.16 20.53
CA ARG A 188 -26.92 5.96 20.41
C ARG A 188 -27.74 4.67 20.40
N ARG A 189 -28.88 4.68 21.10
CA ARG A 189 -29.79 3.53 21.25
C ARG A 189 -30.93 3.52 20.22
N ALA A 190 -31.06 4.57 19.42
CA ALA A 190 -32.08 4.63 18.38
C ALA A 190 -31.84 3.54 17.33
N LEU A 191 -32.92 2.90 16.87
CA LEU A 191 -32.82 1.78 15.93
C LEU A 191 -32.75 2.29 14.48
N VAL A 192 -31.74 1.84 13.76
CA VAL A 192 -31.57 2.06 12.31
C VAL A 192 -31.61 0.68 11.64
N ASP A 193 -32.70 0.39 10.92
CA ASP A 193 -33.00 -0.95 10.39
C ASP A 193 -32.92 -2.06 11.47
N GLY A 194 -33.43 -1.77 12.68
CA GLY A 194 -33.49 -2.73 13.79
C GLY A 194 -32.21 -2.89 14.61
N VAL A 195 -31.13 -2.18 14.26
CA VAL A 195 -29.85 -2.20 15.00
C VAL A 195 -29.65 -0.86 15.71
N PRO A 196 -29.19 -0.83 16.99
CA PRO A 196 -28.82 0.42 17.63
C PRO A 196 -27.79 1.19 16.81
N MET A 197 -27.97 2.51 16.73
CA MET A 197 -27.13 3.40 15.91
C MET A 197 -25.64 3.25 16.21
N LEU A 198 -25.27 3.18 17.50
CA LEU A 198 -23.89 2.95 17.91
C LEU A 198 -23.34 1.61 17.38
N ASP A 199 -24.09 0.53 17.56
CA ASP A 199 -23.69 -0.80 17.09
C ASP A 199 -23.51 -0.83 15.57
N ARG A 200 -24.39 -0.11 14.84
CA ARG A 200 -24.28 0.03 13.39
C ARG A 200 -22.99 0.72 12.96
N VAL A 201 -22.61 1.81 13.62
CA VAL A 201 -21.34 2.51 13.33
C VAL A 201 -20.13 1.66 13.70
N VAL A 202 -20.15 0.96 14.84
CA VAL A 202 -19.07 0.03 15.22
C VAL A 202 -18.93 -1.10 14.20
N ASN A 203 -20.05 -1.69 13.78
CA ASN A 203 -20.07 -2.75 12.77
C ASN A 203 -19.61 -2.26 11.40
N LEU A 204 -19.91 -1.02 11.01
CA LEU A 204 -19.36 -0.37 9.83
C LEU A 204 -17.83 -0.31 9.88
N MET A 205 -17.24 0.14 10.99
CA MET A 205 -15.79 0.22 11.16
C MET A 205 -15.13 -1.16 11.04
N LYS A 206 -15.71 -2.15 11.73
CA LYS A 206 -15.24 -3.55 11.65
C LYS A 206 -15.35 -4.12 10.24
N ALA A 207 -16.46 -3.86 9.55
CA ALA A 207 -16.65 -4.28 8.16
C ALA A 207 -15.62 -3.64 7.22
N ALA A 208 -15.20 -2.40 7.49
CA ALA A 208 -14.15 -1.73 6.74
C ALA A 208 -12.73 -2.27 7.04
N GLY A 209 -12.56 -3.13 8.05
CA GLY A 209 -11.28 -3.71 8.45
C GLY A 209 -10.55 -2.92 9.54
N VAL A 210 -11.28 -2.09 10.30
CA VAL A 210 -10.78 -1.40 11.50
C VAL A 210 -10.99 -2.32 12.70
N GLU A 211 -9.89 -2.77 13.32
CA GLU A 211 -9.92 -3.73 14.43
C GLU A 211 -10.18 -3.04 15.78
N ASP A 212 -9.58 -1.86 15.99
CA ASP A 212 -9.68 -1.10 17.22
C ASP A 212 -10.72 0.03 17.10
N VAL A 213 -11.70 0.06 18.00
CA VAL A 213 -12.75 1.07 18.02
C VAL A 213 -12.88 1.64 19.42
N GLU A 214 -12.65 2.94 19.54
CA GLU A 214 -12.80 3.71 20.77
C GLU A 214 -14.06 4.56 20.69
N VAL A 215 -15.03 4.25 21.56
CA VAL A 215 -16.28 5.01 21.67
C VAL A 215 -16.17 5.97 22.85
N VAL A 216 -16.26 7.26 22.58
CA VAL A 216 -16.20 8.30 23.62
C VAL A 216 -17.62 8.65 24.05
N GLU A 217 -18.11 7.95 25.08
CA GLU A 217 -19.48 8.08 25.59
C GLU A 217 -19.66 9.15 26.67
N SER A 218 -18.57 9.58 27.31
CA SER A 218 -18.59 10.56 28.40
C SER A 218 -17.57 11.66 28.13
N ASN A 219 -18.03 12.91 28.24
CA ASN A 219 -17.18 14.10 28.18
C ASN A 219 -17.68 15.11 29.22
N PRO A 220 -17.00 15.24 30.38
CA PRO A 220 -17.36 16.23 31.40
C PRO A 220 -17.38 17.68 30.88
N GLY A 221 -16.66 17.96 29.80
CA GLY A 221 -16.61 19.27 29.13
C GLY A 221 -17.34 19.29 27.80
N VAL A 222 -18.44 18.53 27.64
CA VAL A 222 -19.23 18.45 26.40
C VAL A 222 -19.68 19.81 25.86
N ASP A 223 -19.84 20.81 26.73
CA ASP A 223 -20.22 22.18 26.36
C ASP A 223 -19.12 22.92 25.59
N ARG A 224 -17.89 22.40 25.56
CA ARG A 224 -16.79 22.89 24.72
C ARG A 224 -16.90 22.43 23.26
N GLY A 225 -17.93 21.66 22.92
CA GLY A 225 -18.19 21.21 21.55
C GLY A 225 -17.54 19.86 21.21
N MET A 226 -17.86 19.35 20.01
CA MET A 226 -17.48 17.99 19.57
C MET A 226 -15.97 17.75 19.53
N PHE A 227 -15.17 18.78 19.22
CA PHE A 227 -13.72 18.65 19.16
C PHE A 227 -13.12 18.22 20.50
N SER A 228 -13.64 18.72 21.63
CA SER A 228 -13.22 18.26 22.95
C SER A 228 -13.49 16.75 23.20
N THR A 229 -14.59 16.20 22.64
CA THR A 229 -14.88 14.76 22.69
C THR A 229 -13.90 13.97 21.82
N ILE A 230 -13.55 14.51 20.65
CA ILE A 230 -12.54 13.91 19.77
C ILE A 230 -11.18 13.88 20.47
N GLN A 231 -10.77 14.97 21.15
CA GLN A 231 -9.51 15.02 21.88
C GLN A 231 -9.41 13.98 23.00
N ILE A 232 -10.51 13.70 23.71
CA ILE A 232 -10.56 12.60 24.69
C ILE A 232 -10.21 11.26 24.02
N GLY A 233 -10.84 10.97 22.88
CA GLY A 233 -10.53 9.75 22.14
C GLY A 233 -9.10 9.74 21.60
N LEU A 234 -8.62 10.88 21.07
CA LEU A 234 -7.25 10.99 20.57
C LEU A 234 -6.18 10.79 21.66
N ALA A 235 -6.47 11.12 22.92
CA ALA A 235 -5.52 10.98 24.02
C ALA A 235 -5.21 9.51 24.37
N GLY A 236 -6.14 8.59 24.07
CA GLY A 236 -5.97 7.14 24.28
C GLY A 236 -5.27 6.43 23.12
N VAL A 237 -5.07 7.12 21.99
CA VAL A 237 -4.52 6.50 20.77
C VAL A 237 -3.02 6.31 20.87
N ASP A 238 -2.57 5.08 20.60
CA ASP A 238 -1.15 4.77 20.45
C ASP A 238 -0.57 5.54 19.23
N PRO A 239 0.59 6.22 19.38
CA PRO A 239 1.20 7.09 18.38
C PRO A 239 1.77 6.37 17.14
N THR A 240 1.48 5.09 16.98
CA THR A 240 1.73 4.32 15.76
C THR A 240 0.48 4.09 14.91
N HIS A 241 -0.71 4.47 15.41
CA HIS A 241 -1.99 4.19 14.76
C HIS A 241 -2.47 5.36 13.88
N MET A 242 -3.04 5.03 12.72
CA MET A 242 -3.86 6.00 11.97
C MET A 242 -5.21 6.13 12.66
N VAL A 243 -5.75 7.34 12.72
CA VAL A 243 -7.06 7.58 13.36
C VAL A 243 -8.12 7.81 12.31
N LEU A 244 -9.28 7.18 12.50
CA LEU A 244 -10.53 7.57 11.84
C LEU A 244 -11.44 8.24 12.85
N ILE A 245 -11.95 9.42 12.51
CA ILE A 245 -13.00 10.08 13.29
C ILE A 245 -14.33 9.89 12.56
N HIS A 246 -15.26 9.18 13.20
CA HIS A 246 -16.57 8.90 12.63
C HIS A 246 -17.68 9.11 13.67
N PRO A 247 -18.46 10.21 13.56
CA PRO A 247 -19.54 10.51 14.49
C PRO A 247 -20.59 9.39 14.58
N VAL A 248 -21.14 9.19 15.78
CA VAL A 248 -22.16 8.15 16.01
C VAL A 248 -23.44 8.38 15.22
N ASP A 249 -23.75 9.63 14.89
CA ASP A 249 -24.94 10.03 14.14
C ASP A 249 -24.83 9.90 12.62
N MET A 250 -23.75 9.30 12.11
CA MET A 250 -23.59 9.02 10.68
C MET A 250 -23.60 7.51 10.37
N PRO A 251 -24.72 6.80 10.58
CA PRO A 251 -24.80 5.34 10.48
C PRO A 251 -24.95 4.81 9.04
N PHE A 252 -25.00 5.68 8.03
CA PHE A 252 -25.31 5.33 6.64
C PHE A 252 -24.10 5.25 5.72
N THR A 253 -22.92 5.71 6.16
CA THR A 253 -21.68 5.58 5.39
C THR A 253 -21.38 4.13 5.05
N SER A 254 -20.89 3.88 3.84
CA SER A 254 -20.52 2.54 3.37
C SER A 254 -19.12 2.11 3.85
N PRO A 255 -18.88 0.80 4.08
CA PRO A 255 -17.54 0.29 4.38
C PRO A 255 -16.52 0.57 3.27
N GLU A 256 -16.97 0.70 2.02
CA GLU A 256 -16.10 1.01 0.88
C GLU A 256 -15.55 2.44 0.97
N THR A 257 -16.39 3.42 1.29
CA THR A 257 -15.94 4.80 1.55
C THR A 257 -14.89 4.87 2.64
N VAL A 258 -15.11 4.14 3.75
CA VAL A 258 -14.13 4.07 4.85
C VAL A 258 -12.78 3.53 4.34
N ARG A 259 -12.78 2.44 3.56
CA ARG A 259 -11.55 1.87 2.99
C ARG A 259 -10.84 2.82 2.02
N LEU A 260 -11.59 3.54 1.17
CA LEU A 260 -11.04 4.52 0.23
C LEU A 260 -10.36 5.68 0.98
N VAL A 261 -11.02 6.23 2.00
CA VAL A 261 -10.49 7.31 2.84
C VAL A 261 -9.23 6.86 3.59
N MET A 262 -9.24 5.65 4.17
CA MET A 262 -8.07 5.05 4.82
C MET A 262 -6.89 4.90 3.85
N ALA A 263 -7.14 4.32 2.67
CA ALA A 263 -6.11 4.08 1.67
C ALA A 263 -5.47 5.38 1.20
N GLU A 264 -6.28 6.41 0.98
CA GLU A 264 -5.82 7.72 0.54
C GLU A 264 -5.04 8.46 1.64
N CYS A 265 -5.48 8.38 2.90
CA CYS A 265 -4.75 8.93 4.03
C CYS A 265 -3.40 8.24 4.21
N TYR A 266 -3.37 6.91 4.11
CA TYR A 266 -2.13 6.15 4.18
C TYR A 266 -1.15 6.52 3.06
N ARG A 267 -1.67 6.65 1.82
CA ARG A 267 -0.89 7.01 0.62
C ARG A 267 -0.29 8.41 0.70
N THR A 268 -1.07 9.39 1.19
CA THR A 268 -0.70 10.81 1.12
C THR A 268 -0.12 11.36 2.42
N ARG A 269 -0.30 10.64 3.54
CA ARG A 269 0.02 11.09 4.91
C ARG A 269 -0.62 12.45 5.24
N ARG A 270 -1.79 12.72 4.66
CA ARG A 270 -2.60 13.92 4.85
C ARG A 270 -3.94 13.56 5.46
N ALA A 271 -4.62 14.54 6.05
CA ALA A 271 -5.98 14.33 6.50
C ALA A 271 -6.88 14.07 5.28
N VAL A 272 -7.79 13.10 5.35
CA VAL A 272 -8.68 12.76 4.22
C VAL A 272 -10.10 12.61 4.72
N CYS A 273 -11.06 13.17 3.99
CA CYS A 273 -12.48 12.90 4.19
C CYS A 273 -13.18 12.65 2.84
N PRO A 274 -14.33 11.99 2.84
CA PRO A 274 -15.15 11.91 1.64
C PRO A 274 -15.79 13.27 1.32
N ARG A 275 -16.13 13.45 0.05
CA ARG A 275 -16.90 14.55 -0.49
C ARG A 275 -17.97 14.00 -1.43
N VAL A 276 -19.19 14.50 -1.27
CA VAL A 276 -20.36 14.04 -2.03
C VAL A 276 -21.16 15.28 -2.44
N GLY A 277 -21.30 15.51 -3.75
CA GLY A 277 -22.05 16.65 -4.26
C GLY A 277 -21.57 18.00 -3.71
N GLY A 278 -20.25 18.15 -3.52
CA GLY A 278 -19.65 19.36 -2.97
C GLY A 278 -19.66 19.50 -1.44
N LYS A 279 -20.29 18.56 -0.71
CA LYS A 279 -20.32 18.56 0.75
C LYS A 279 -19.27 17.60 1.32
N ARG A 280 -18.53 18.05 2.33
CA ARG A 280 -17.60 17.22 3.10
C ARG A 280 -18.38 16.26 4.00
N GLY A 281 -17.92 15.03 4.08
CA GLY A 281 -18.52 13.96 4.88
C GLY A 281 -17.56 13.29 5.86
N HIS A 282 -17.98 12.11 6.33
CA HIS A 282 -17.25 11.24 7.26
C HIS A 282 -17.12 9.81 6.73
N PRO A 283 -16.07 9.06 7.11
CA PRO A 283 -15.11 9.38 8.18
C PRO A 283 -14.04 10.41 7.79
N LEU A 284 -13.43 11.04 8.80
CA LEU A 284 -12.20 11.82 8.63
C LEU A 284 -11.00 10.97 9.09
N ALA A 285 -10.13 10.59 8.15
CA ALA A 285 -8.86 9.96 8.47
C ALA A 285 -7.79 11.01 8.81
N LEU A 286 -7.03 10.77 9.87
CA LEU A 286 -5.92 11.61 10.31
C LEU A 286 -4.62 10.79 10.35
N PRO A 287 -3.52 11.30 9.76
CA PRO A 287 -2.20 10.74 9.98
C PRO A 287 -1.76 10.96 11.43
N VAL A 288 -1.07 9.98 11.99
CA VAL A 288 -0.64 9.96 13.40
C VAL A 288 0.20 11.18 13.81
N ALA A 289 0.94 11.75 12.86
CA ALA A 289 1.77 12.94 13.08
C ALA A 289 0.97 14.21 13.45
N LEU A 290 -0.35 14.23 13.22
CA LEU A 290 -1.21 15.35 13.61
C LEU A 290 -1.73 15.23 15.05
N ILE A 291 -1.73 14.03 15.65
CA ILE A 291 -2.37 13.79 16.95
C ILE A 291 -1.77 14.67 18.06
N PRO A 292 -0.44 14.72 18.28
CA PRO A 292 0.13 15.53 19.36
C PRO A 292 -0.23 17.01 19.22
N LYS A 293 -0.20 17.54 17.99
CA LYS A 293 -0.55 18.93 17.71
C LYS A 293 -2.03 19.22 17.98
N LEU A 294 -2.92 18.30 17.60
CA LEU A 294 -4.36 18.45 17.82
C LEU A 294 -4.74 18.36 19.31
N LEU A 295 -3.99 17.61 20.12
CA LEU A 295 -4.18 17.55 21.57
C LEU A 295 -3.80 18.86 22.27
N GLU A 296 -2.96 19.69 21.66
CA GLU A 296 -2.54 21.00 22.20
C GLU A 296 -3.50 22.16 21.81
N VAL A 297 -4.40 21.95 20.84
CA VAL A 297 -5.35 22.97 20.39
C VAL A 297 -6.43 23.20 21.45
N ASP A 298 -6.90 24.44 21.58
CA ASP A 298 -8.00 24.79 22.48
C ASP A 298 -9.24 23.92 22.17
N PRO A 299 -9.80 23.21 23.17
CA PRO A 299 -10.92 22.27 23.00
C PRO A 299 -12.21 22.91 22.48
N THR A 300 -12.36 24.24 22.60
CA THR A 300 -13.51 25.00 22.09
C THR A 300 -13.43 25.31 20.60
N THR A 301 -12.25 25.11 19.99
CA THR A 301 -12.02 25.33 18.57
C THR A 301 -12.81 24.32 17.72
N PRO A 302 -13.52 24.75 16.66
CA PRO A 302 -14.10 23.83 15.70
C PRO A 302 -13.03 22.95 15.05
N LEU A 303 -13.33 21.67 14.81
CA LEU A 303 -12.36 20.70 14.26
C LEU A 303 -11.69 21.18 12.94
N ASN A 304 -12.45 21.86 12.07
CA ASN A 304 -11.89 22.38 10.82
C ASN A 304 -10.82 23.46 11.06
N ASP A 305 -11.04 24.31 12.06
CA ASP A 305 -10.12 25.39 12.41
C ASP A 305 -8.90 24.83 13.15
N ALA A 306 -9.12 23.82 14.02
CA ALA A 306 -8.03 23.09 14.67
C ALA A 306 -7.09 22.42 13.66
N LEU A 307 -7.64 21.79 12.61
CA LEU A 307 -6.85 21.23 11.51
C LEU A 307 -6.05 22.31 10.77
N ALA A 308 -6.66 23.47 10.50
CA ALA A 308 -5.98 24.58 9.85
C ALA A 308 -4.84 25.14 10.72
N GLN A 309 -5.07 25.31 12.03
CA GLN A 309 -4.10 25.82 12.99
C GLN A 309 -2.85 24.94 13.09
N VAL A 310 -2.99 23.61 13.00
CA VAL A 310 -1.85 22.68 13.03
C VAL A 310 -1.19 22.49 11.65
N GLY A 311 -1.64 23.23 10.64
CA GLY A 311 -1.12 23.18 9.26
C GLY A 311 -1.51 21.91 8.50
N ALA A 312 -2.61 21.26 8.86
CA ALA A 312 -3.07 20.06 8.19
C ALA A 312 -3.67 20.40 6.82
N VAL A 313 -3.13 19.80 5.76
CA VAL A 313 -3.77 19.80 4.44
C VAL A 313 -4.81 18.68 4.40
N ARG A 314 -6.07 19.03 4.19
CA ARG A 314 -7.19 18.08 4.07
C ARG A 314 -7.48 17.79 2.60
N ILE A 315 -7.40 16.53 2.21
CA ILE A 315 -7.84 16.03 0.91
C ILE A 315 -9.33 15.69 1.01
N GLU A 316 -10.09 16.17 0.04
CA GLU A 316 -11.51 15.88 -0.10
C GLU A 316 -11.68 14.88 -1.24
N LEU A 317 -11.94 13.62 -0.88
CA LEU A 317 -12.03 12.52 -1.83
C LEU A 317 -13.47 12.41 -2.34
N GLU A 318 -13.70 12.70 -3.61
CA GLU A 318 -15.03 12.52 -4.23
C GLU A 318 -15.43 11.03 -4.20
N VAL A 319 -16.60 10.74 -3.63
CA VAL A 319 -17.16 9.38 -3.52
C VAL A 319 -18.65 9.36 -3.88
N GLU A 320 -19.11 8.22 -4.41
CA GLU A 320 -20.52 7.98 -4.75
C GLU A 320 -21.28 7.34 -3.57
N ASP A 321 -21.21 7.98 -2.40
CA ASP A 321 -21.82 7.47 -1.16
C ASP A 321 -22.60 8.57 -0.43
N PRO A 322 -23.92 8.72 -0.69
CA PRO A 322 -24.73 9.73 -0.01
C PRO A 322 -24.80 9.53 1.50
N GLY A 323 -24.54 8.32 2.00
CA GLY A 323 -24.47 8.03 3.42
C GLY A 323 -23.31 8.73 4.12
N ALA A 324 -22.24 9.05 3.39
CA ALA A 324 -21.07 9.73 3.93
C ALA A 324 -21.32 11.17 4.40
N ILE A 325 -22.43 11.80 3.97
CA ILE A 325 -22.82 13.17 4.34
C ILE A 325 -24.16 13.21 5.10
N ARG A 326 -24.69 12.06 5.50
CA ARG A 326 -26.02 11.94 6.10
C ARG A 326 -25.91 11.71 7.60
N ASP A 327 -26.18 12.76 8.36
CA ASP A 327 -26.31 12.75 9.81
C ASP A 327 -27.75 12.51 10.27
N VAL A 328 -27.90 12.04 11.51
CA VAL A 328 -29.18 11.80 12.20
C VAL A 328 -29.23 12.69 13.44
N ASP A 329 -29.91 13.82 13.30
CA ASP A 329 -30.03 14.84 14.33
C ASP A 329 -31.39 14.78 15.05
N VAL A 330 -32.44 14.42 14.31
CA VAL A 330 -33.82 14.27 14.80
C VAL A 330 -34.40 12.91 14.44
N PRO A 331 -35.43 12.40 15.14
CA PRO A 331 -36.00 11.08 14.86
C PRO A 331 -36.52 10.92 13.44
N ALA A 332 -36.97 12.00 12.80
CA ALA A 332 -37.46 11.99 11.41
C ALA A 332 -36.36 11.62 10.39
N ASP A 333 -35.08 11.87 10.69
CA ASP A 333 -33.96 11.56 9.79
C ASP A 333 -33.75 10.05 9.61
N LEU A 334 -34.30 9.23 10.52
CA LEU A 334 -34.30 7.78 10.43
C LEU A 334 -35.24 7.23 9.35
N LEU A 335 -36.27 7.99 8.97
CA LEU A 335 -37.33 7.53 8.08
C LEU A 335 -37.08 7.87 6.61
N ASN A 336 -36.24 8.88 6.34
CA ASN A 336 -35.93 9.33 4.98
C ASN A 336 -34.92 8.40 4.33
N LYS A 337 -35.35 7.27 3.75
CA LYS A 337 -34.44 6.33 3.06
C LYS A 337 -33.71 6.98 1.89
#